data_AF-K0B5P4-F1
#
_entry.id   AF-K0B5P4-F1
#
_cell.length_a   1.000
_cell.length_b   1.000
_cell.length_c   1.000
_cell.angle_alpha   90.00
_cell.angle_beta   90.00
_cell.angle_gamma   90.00
#
_symmetry.space_group_name_H-M   'P 1'
#
loop_
_entity.id
_entity.type
_entity.pdbx_description
1 polymer ?
#
loop_
_entity_poly.entity_id
_entity_poly.type
_entity_poly.pdbx_seq_one_letter_code
_entity_poly.pdbx_strand_id
1 'polypeptide(L)'
;MADDPEPTSIKHEILDKIAALVAAAFGLVAALAWNDAIKALFREYFGPADQVGPMIVYAIIVTMIAVALTIFVARAASQAKTMLGKRDYKCALCKFKTYDESEFLEHLSKEHSANGGKFISK
;
A
#
# COMPACT_ATOMS: atom_id res chain seq x y z
N MET A 1 8.74 27.06 -9.71
CA MET A 1 7.75 26.78 -10.76
C MET A 1 7.13 25.46 -10.38
N ALA A 2 5.89 25.50 -9.90
CA ALA A 2 5.15 24.29 -9.60
C ALA A 2 4.98 23.52 -10.90
N ASP A 3 5.27 22.22 -10.86
CA ASP A 3 4.84 21.28 -11.86
C ASP A 3 3.31 21.34 -11.95
N ASP A 4 2.79 22.03 -12.96
CA ASP A 4 1.42 21.78 -13.39
C ASP A 4 1.35 20.30 -13.78
N PRO A 5 0.47 19.50 -13.15
CA PRO A 5 0.29 18.12 -13.56
C PRO A 5 -0.17 18.15 -15.02
N GLU A 6 0.53 17.40 -15.88
CA GLU A 6 0.06 17.11 -17.25
C GLU A 6 -1.43 16.73 -17.17
N PRO A 7 -2.31 17.22 -18.06
CA PRO A 7 -3.71 16.86 -18.01
C PRO A 7 -3.83 15.35 -18.24
N THR A 8 -3.99 14.59 -17.15
CA THR A 8 -4.23 13.15 -17.21
C THR A 8 -5.39 12.94 -18.16
N SER A 9 -5.14 12.25 -19.27
CA SER A 9 -6.17 12.12 -20.29
C SER A 9 -7.42 11.52 -19.64
N ILE A 10 -8.59 12.06 -19.93
CA ILE A 10 -9.88 11.60 -19.37
C ILE A 10 -10.03 10.07 -19.47
N LYS A 11 -9.42 9.46 -20.50
CA LYS A 11 -9.37 8.01 -20.68
C LYS A 11 -8.63 7.28 -19.55
N HIS A 12 -7.51 7.82 -19.05
CA HIS A 12 -6.78 7.24 -17.93
C HIS A 12 -7.61 7.26 -16.64
N GLU A 13 -8.25 8.39 -16.34
CA GLU A 13 -9.09 8.49 -15.14
C GLU A 13 -10.27 7.52 -15.20
N ILE A 14 -10.94 7.43 -16.36
CA ILE A 14 -12.03 6.46 -16.57
C ILE A 14 -11.52 5.02 -16.39
N LEU A 15 -10.37 4.67 -16.96
CA LEU A 15 -9.79 3.33 -16.83
C LEU A 15 -9.45 3.01 -15.37
N ASP A 16 -8.87 3.94 -14.62
CA ASP A 16 -8.55 3.75 -13.20
C ASP A 16 -9.81 3.53 -12.35
N LYS A 17 -10.87 4.32 -12.59
CA LYS A 17 -12.13 4.15 -11.86
C LYS A 17 -12.81 2.83 -12.22
N ILE A 18 -12.83 2.44 -13.49
CA ILE A 18 -13.36 1.15 -13.92
C ILE A 18 -12.56 0.01 -13.30
N ALA A 19 -11.22 0.08 -13.31
CA ALA A 19 -10.37 -0.93 -12.71
C ALA A 19 -10.66 -1.09 -11.20
N ALA A 20 -10.81 0.02 -10.47
CA ALA A 20 -11.17 -0.01 -9.06
C ALA A 20 -12.55 -0.64 -8.82
N LEU A 21 -13.56 -0.27 -9.61
CA LEU A 21 -14.91 -0.85 -9.51
C LEU A 21 -14.92 -2.35 -9.83
N VAL A 22 -14.21 -2.76 -10.88
CA VAL A 22 -14.04 -4.16 -11.28
C VAL A 22 -13.33 -4.95 -10.18
N ALA A 23 -12.22 -4.43 -9.66
CA ALA A 23 -11.49 -5.07 -8.56
C ALA A 23 -12.35 -5.21 -7.30
N ALA A 24 -13.15 -4.19 -6.96
CA ALA A 24 -14.07 -4.25 -5.83
C ALA A 24 -15.18 -5.30 -6.04
N ALA A 25 -15.80 -5.33 -7.22
CA ALA A 25 -16.84 -6.31 -7.56
C ALA A 25 -16.29 -7.75 -7.50
N PHE A 26 -15.14 -8.00 -8.12
CA PHE A 26 -14.50 -9.32 -8.06
C PHE A 26 -13.99 -9.66 -6.66
N GLY A 27 -13.53 -8.67 -5.88
CA GLY A 27 -13.15 -8.86 -4.47
C GLY A 27 -14.33 -9.38 -3.64
N LEU A 28 -15.53 -8.82 -3.84
CA LEU A 28 -16.75 -9.29 -3.18
C LEU A 28 -17.12 -10.72 -3.61
N VAL A 29 -17.10 -10.99 -4.92
CA VAL A 29 -17.39 -12.34 -5.45
C VAL A 29 -16.39 -13.37 -4.92
N ALA A 30 -15.10 -13.03 -4.89
CA ALA A 30 -14.05 -13.89 -4.37
C ALA A 30 -14.24 -14.18 -2.88
N ALA A 31 -14.58 -13.17 -2.07
CA ALA A 31 -14.84 -13.34 -0.64
C ALA A 31 -16.01 -14.30 -0.38
N LEU A 32 -17.10 -14.17 -1.15
CA LEU A 32 -18.26 -15.07 -1.05
C LEU A 32 -17.92 -16.50 -1.48
N ALA A 33 -17.24 -16.66 -2.63
CA ALA A 33 -16.87 -17.96 -3.16
C ALA A 33 -15.91 -18.73 -2.23
N TRP A 34 -14.94 -18.04 -1.61
CA TRP A 34 -14.01 -18.67 -0.68
C TRP A 34 -14.69 -19.10 0.62
N ASN A 35 -15.65 -18.33 1.15
CA ASN A 35 -16.45 -18.75 2.31
C ASN A 35 -17.17 -20.07 2.03
N ASP A 36 -17.82 -20.17 0.88
CA ASP A 36 -18.60 -21.37 0.52
C ASP A 36 -17.68 -22.55 0.19
N ALA A 37 -16.56 -22.32 -0.48
CA ALA A 37 -15.56 -23.35 -0.79
C ALA A 37 -14.96 -23.96 0.48
N ILE A 38 -14.57 -23.13 1.46
CA ILE A 38 -14.04 -23.64 2.73
C ILE A 38 -15.14 -24.44 3.45
N LYS A 39 -16.38 -23.96 3.53
CA LYS A 39 -17.48 -24.71 4.15
C LYS A 39 -17.73 -26.05 3.47
N ALA A 40 -17.70 -26.10 2.14
CA ALA A 40 -17.84 -27.34 1.38
C ALA A 40 -16.69 -28.32 1.67
N LEU A 41 -15.46 -27.83 1.74
CA LEU A 41 -14.30 -28.64 2.12
C LEU A 41 -14.48 -29.21 3.55
N PHE A 42 -14.93 -28.40 4.50
CA PHE A 42 -15.21 -28.87 5.85
C PHE A 42 -16.31 -29.94 5.88
N ARG A 43 -17.36 -29.79 5.04
CA ARG A 43 -18.41 -30.81 4.91
C ARG A 43 -17.87 -32.16 4.47
N GLU A 44 -16.96 -32.15 3.51
CA GLU A 44 -16.34 -33.36 2.96
C GLU A 44 -15.46 -34.09 4.00
N TYR A 45 -14.64 -33.34 4.76
CA TYR A 45 -13.65 -33.94 5.66
C TYR A 45 -14.16 -34.18 7.09
N PHE A 46 -15.12 -33.40 7.59
CA PHE A 46 -15.58 -33.42 8.98
C PHE A 46 -17.07 -33.76 9.15
N GLY A 47 -17.79 -34.06 8.07
CA GLY A 47 -19.23 -34.32 8.10
C GLY A 47 -20.06 -33.02 8.13
N PRO A 48 -21.33 -33.04 8.54
CA PRO A 48 -22.22 -31.88 8.43
C PRO A 48 -21.63 -30.61 9.07
N ALA A 49 -21.35 -29.60 8.26
CA ALA A 49 -20.75 -28.34 8.71
C ALA A 49 -21.68 -27.50 9.61
N ASP A 50 -22.92 -27.97 9.79
CA ASP A 50 -23.97 -27.37 10.61
C ASP A 50 -23.85 -27.81 12.09
N GLN A 51 -22.93 -28.74 12.39
CA GLN A 51 -22.57 -29.09 13.76
C GLN A 51 -21.62 -28.06 14.37
N VAL A 52 -21.80 -27.81 15.68
CA VAL A 52 -21.02 -26.81 16.43
C VAL A 52 -19.51 -27.09 16.39
N GLY A 53 -19.10 -28.38 16.40
CA GLY A 53 -17.70 -28.77 16.33
C GLY A 53 -16.99 -28.27 15.05
N PRO A 54 -17.43 -28.68 13.85
CA PRO A 54 -16.92 -28.18 12.58
C PRO A 54 -16.92 -26.64 12.45
N MET A 55 -17.95 -25.96 12.97
CA MET A 55 -18.00 -24.48 12.96
C MET A 55 -16.89 -23.83 13.79
N ILE A 56 -16.55 -24.39 14.95
CA ILE A 56 -15.47 -23.88 15.79
C ILE A 56 -14.11 -24.08 15.10
N VAL A 57 -13.89 -25.25 14.49
CA VAL A 57 -12.64 -25.53 13.75
C VAL A 57 -12.51 -24.60 12.54
N TYR A 58 -13.60 -24.39 11.81
CA TYR A 58 -13.67 -23.41 10.72
C TYR A 58 -13.28 -22.00 11.18
N ALA A 59 -13.87 -21.50 12.27
CA ALA A 59 -13.60 -20.16 12.79
C ALA A 59 -12.12 -19.97 13.20
N ILE A 60 -11.53 -20.98 13.85
CA ILE A 60 -10.12 -20.95 14.25
C ILE A 60 -9.21 -20.89 13.02
N ILE A 61 -9.44 -21.75 12.03
CA ILE A 61 -8.60 -21.80 10.82
C ILE A 61 -8.67 -20.48 10.03
N VAL A 62 -9.88 -19.95 9.82
CA VAL A 62 -10.07 -18.67 9.11
C VAL A 62 -9.39 -17.52 9.86
N THR A 63 -9.46 -17.50 11.20
CA THR A 63 -8.81 -16.48 12.02
C THR A 63 -7.28 -16.56 11.91
N MET A 64 -6.71 -17.76 11.97
CA MET A 64 -5.27 -17.96 11.80
C MET A 64 -4.77 -17.48 10.44
N ILE A 65 -5.50 -17.81 9.38
CA ILE A 65 -5.19 -17.34 8.01
C ILE A 65 -5.31 -15.81 7.93
N ALA A 66 -6.36 -15.21 8.48
CA ALA A 66 -6.57 -13.76 8.47
C ALA A 66 -5.44 -13.01 9.19
N VAL A 67 -5.00 -13.49 10.35
CA VAL A 67 -3.87 -12.91 11.09
C VAL A 67 -2.57 -13.03 10.30
N ALA A 68 -2.28 -14.21 9.73
CA ALA A 68 -1.09 -14.43 8.91
C ALA A 68 -1.04 -13.50 7.69
N LEU A 69 -2.15 -13.39 6.95
CA LEU A 69 -2.26 -12.49 5.80
C LEU A 69 -2.13 -11.02 6.21
N THR A 70 -2.72 -10.61 7.33
CA THR A 70 -2.61 -9.24 7.84
C THR A 70 -1.17 -8.88 8.16
N ILE A 71 -0.42 -9.77 8.82
CA ILE A 71 1.01 -9.57 9.10
C ILE A 71 1.83 -9.51 7.80
N PHE A 72 1.52 -10.35 6.82
CA PHE A 72 2.18 -10.35 5.52
C PHE A 72 1.97 -9.02 4.78
N VAL A 73 0.73 -8.55 4.69
CA VAL A 73 0.39 -7.26 4.06
C VAL A 73 1.04 -6.10 4.80
N ALA A 74 1.03 -6.09 6.13
CA ALA A 74 1.70 -5.05 6.92
C ALA A 74 3.22 -4.98 6.65
N ARG A 75 3.87 -6.15 6.50
CA ARG A 75 5.30 -6.23 6.14
C ARG A 75 5.57 -5.84 4.69
N ALA A 76 4.69 -6.18 3.76
CA ALA A 76 4.82 -5.76 2.37
C ALA A 76 4.66 -4.24 2.23
N ALA A 77 3.69 -3.66 2.94
CA ALA A 77 3.46 -2.21 2.96
C ALA A 77 4.63 -1.44 3.58
N SER A 78 5.23 -1.95 4.66
CA SER A 78 6.41 -1.30 5.27
C SER A 78 7.61 -1.34 4.32
N GLN A 79 7.86 -2.45 3.64
CA GLN A 79 8.92 -2.56 2.62
C GLN A 79 8.68 -1.62 1.44
N ALA A 80 7.46 -1.56 0.91
CA ALA A 80 7.12 -0.63 -0.17
C ALA A 80 7.39 0.83 0.21
N LYS A 81 7.06 1.24 1.44
CA LYS A 81 7.39 2.58 1.95
C LYS A 81 8.90 2.83 2.02
N THR A 82 9.71 1.85 2.43
CA THR A 82 11.17 2.01 2.45
C THR A 82 11.78 2.14 1.05
N MET A 83 11.17 1.55 0.03
CA MET A 83 11.65 1.65 -1.36
C MET A 83 11.18 2.93 -2.05
N LEU A 84 9.96 3.40 -1.78
CA LEU A 84 9.41 4.62 -2.38
C LEU A 84 9.80 5.90 -1.63
N GLY A 85 10.28 5.79 -0.38
CA GLY A 85 10.59 6.93 0.49
C GLY A 85 11.99 7.54 0.36
N LYS A 86 12.91 6.91 -0.38
CA LYS A 86 14.27 7.46 -0.56
C LYS A 86 14.30 8.43 -1.74
N ARG A 87 13.89 9.69 -1.51
CA ARG A 87 14.21 10.80 -2.42
C ARG A 87 15.65 11.25 -2.16
N ASP A 88 16.46 11.37 -3.21
CA ASP A 88 17.81 11.90 -3.10
C ASP A 88 17.78 13.43 -3.15
N TYR A 89 18.00 14.07 -2.02
CA TYR A 89 18.10 15.52 -1.92
C TYR A 89 19.53 15.95 -2.23
N LYS A 90 19.70 16.74 -3.29
CA LYS A 90 21.00 17.30 -3.70
C LYS A 90 21.01 18.80 -3.42
N CYS A 91 22.07 19.30 -2.78
CA CYS A 91 22.25 20.73 -2.66
C CYS A 91 22.62 21.33 -4.02
N ALA A 92 21.95 22.43 -4.40
CA ALA A 92 22.21 23.11 -5.67
C ALA A 92 23.46 24.00 -5.62
N LEU A 93 23.93 24.35 -4.42
CA LEU A 93 25.05 25.28 -4.20
C LEU A 93 26.39 24.57 -3.97
N CYS A 94 26.37 23.33 -3.47
CA CYS A 94 27.57 22.58 -3.14
C CYS A 94 27.42 21.09 -3.47
N LYS A 95 28.45 20.28 -3.19
CA LYS A 95 28.45 18.84 -3.51
C LYS A 95 27.72 17.96 -2.46
N PHE A 96 26.96 18.55 -1.55
CA PHE A 96 26.23 17.83 -0.50
C PHE A 96 25.04 17.06 -1.06
N LYS A 97 24.86 15.81 -0.60
CA LYS A 97 23.74 14.93 -0.95
C LYS A 97 23.29 14.18 0.30
N THR A 98 21.98 14.07 0.52
CA THR A 98 21.40 13.25 1.58
C THR A 98 20.10 12.60 1.10
N TYR A 99 19.66 11.58 1.82
CA TYR A 99 18.39 10.87 1.58
C TYR A 99 17.33 11.24 2.63
N ASP A 100 17.68 12.11 3.58
CA ASP A 100 16.82 12.59 4.65
C ASP A 100 16.51 14.09 4.44
N GLU A 101 15.22 14.43 4.40
CA GLU A 101 14.76 15.81 4.19
C GLU A 101 15.16 16.73 5.35
N SER A 102 15.16 16.23 6.58
CA SER A 102 15.51 17.02 7.75
C SER A 102 17.00 17.37 7.76
N GLU A 103 17.86 16.43 7.40
CA GLU A 103 19.30 16.69 7.22
C GLU A 103 19.56 17.71 6.10
N PHE A 104 18.79 17.63 5.01
CA PHE A 104 18.93 18.56 3.89
C PHE A 104 18.56 20.00 4.28
N LEU A 105 17.41 20.17 4.95
CA LEU A 105 16.95 21.47 5.44
C LEU A 105 17.92 22.06 6.49
N GLU A 106 18.43 21.21 7.38
CA GLU A 106 19.43 21.62 8.36
C GLU A 106 20.71 22.11 7.68
N HIS A 107 21.24 21.37 6.70
CA HIS A 107 22.39 21.78 5.90
C HIS A 107 22.15 23.14 5.21
N LEU A 108 21.01 23.32 4.53
CA LEU A 108 20.69 24.60 3.87
C LEU A 108 20.62 25.75 4.88
N SER A 109 20.01 25.52 6.05
CA SER A 109 19.89 26.54 7.08
C SER A 109 21.24 26.92 7.71
N LYS A 110 22.17 25.99 7.86
CA LYS A 110 23.46 26.27 8.50
C LYS A 110 24.48 26.83 7.53
N GLU A 111 24.57 26.25 6.34
CA GLU A 111 25.62 26.56 5.36
C GLU A 111 25.19 27.64 4.36
N HIS A 112 23.88 27.83 4.15
CA HIS A 112 23.35 28.60 3.02
C HIS A 112 22.18 29.56 3.38
N SER A 113 21.93 29.82 4.67
CA SER A 113 20.84 30.70 5.18
C SER A 113 20.82 32.14 4.67
N ALA A 114 21.83 32.57 3.89
CA ALA A 114 21.99 33.96 3.46
C ALA A 114 21.49 34.28 2.03
N ASN A 115 20.94 33.32 1.27
CA ASN A 115 20.46 33.57 -0.10
C ASN A 115 18.99 33.17 -0.29
N GLY A 116 18.09 33.86 0.40
CA GLY A 116 16.64 33.59 0.47
C GLY A 116 15.84 33.79 -0.83
N GLY A 117 16.45 33.75 -2.01
CA GLY A 117 15.78 34.12 -3.27
C GLY A 117 15.78 33.10 -4.41
N LYS A 118 16.48 31.96 -4.30
CA LYS A 118 16.73 31.08 -5.48
C LYS A 118 16.50 29.59 -5.27
N PHE A 119 15.53 29.21 -4.44
CA PHE A 119 15.26 27.80 -4.17
C PHE A 119 13.77 27.53 -4.29
N ILE A 120 13.35 26.99 -5.43
CA ILE A 120 12.62 25.72 -5.62
C ILE A 120 12.37 25.59 -7.13
N SER A 121 13.10 24.70 -7.79
CA SER A 121 12.82 24.29 -9.16
C SER A 121 13.01 22.79 -9.31
N LYS A 122 11.85 22.14 -9.53
CA LYS A 122 11.56 20.88 -10.23
C LYS A 122 12.44 19.67 -9.90
#